data_AF-A0A0M7F473-F1
#
_entry.id   AF-A0A0M7F473-F1
#
_cell.length_a   1.000
_cell.length_b   1.000
_cell.length_c   1.000
_cell.angle_alpha   90.00
_cell.angle_beta   90.00
_cell.angle_gamma   90.00
#
_symmetry.space_group_name_H-M   'P 1'
#
loop_
_entity.id
_entity.type
_entity.pdbx_description
1 polymer ?
#
loop_
_entity_poly.entity_id
_entity_poly.type
_entity_poly.pdbx_seq_one_letter_code
_entity_poly.pdbx_strand_id
1 'polypeptide(L)'
;MKLSKIALAMATLTVASSALAHGYIESPASRAYMCKLGQNIDCGSVQYEPQSVEKTSGFPGGAMPPDGQLASAGIANYSQLDKQSLNAWTKSPMTAGPHEFVWYHTAPHKTTNWRYYITKQNWDPNKPLTRDQFELTPFCTVNGNGQAPAMRKAMTCNVPARTGYQVIYGVWEIADTSNSFYQAIDVDFGNGGNVTPDDGAGIESEWSKVLSGQIAGNNLNVGDKVIARFFDAHGEVTSLRTEITIATAAQGDANQWSYDLAQKINTAHQDIRVGVKDEGGDISPVHGANSVFVKEDSALQSVAISYEEQKAEVNETIAVSNLHYSKIENGNATVTFHVNTHGNVDFEAHVMNHHGAEKGYLKQEMNNANQDVTLTLTGVEAGHHMLKYYATNKDGTLFAQDVLNLMLEEEAAADNSTGQHDYIFPDNIASYKAGTVVLQPKDGKTYQCKPFPYSGYCVQWSKYATQFEPGTGSHWKEAWVLKH
;
A
#
# COMPACT_ATOMS: atom_id res chain seq x y z
N MET A 1 60.67 23.95 -5.58
CA MET A 1 60.61 22.48 -5.38
C MET A 1 59.22 22.10 -4.90
N LYS A 2 58.53 21.25 -5.66
CA LYS A 2 57.29 20.57 -5.29
C LYS A 2 57.58 19.64 -4.11
N LEU A 3 56.74 19.62 -3.07
CA LEU A 3 56.50 18.44 -2.25
C LEU A 3 55.06 18.48 -1.70
N SER A 4 54.40 17.36 -2.01
CA SER A 4 53.02 16.95 -1.83
C SER A 4 52.34 17.30 -0.49
N LYS A 5 51.11 17.85 -0.55
CA LYS A 5 50.14 17.88 0.55
C LYS A 5 49.13 16.71 0.43
N ILE A 6 49.60 15.51 0.09
CA ILE A 6 48.79 14.29 0.09
C ILE A 6 49.32 13.37 1.17
N ALA A 7 48.96 13.62 2.43
CA ALA A 7 49.20 12.68 3.53
C ALA A 7 48.46 13.07 4.83
N LEU A 8 47.19 13.47 4.79
CA LEU A 8 46.37 13.49 6.03
C LEU A 8 44.86 13.55 5.77
N ALA A 9 44.31 12.56 5.07
CA ALA A 9 42.84 12.38 4.99
C ALA A 9 42.44 10.92 4.69
N MET A 10 43.24 9.94 5.12
CA MET A 10 42.83 8.52 5.12
C MET A 10 42.88 7.99 6.55
N ALA A 11 42.02 8.54 7.40
CA ALA A 11 41.67 7.92 8.67
C ALA A 11 40.22 8.29 8.99
N THR A 12 39.38 7.27 9.13
CA THR A 12 38.03 7.30 9.72
C THR A 12 36.86 7.82 8.86
N LEU A 13 36.58 7.13 7.75
CA LEU A 13 35.18 6.82 7.41
C LEU A 13 34.92 5.34 7.72
N THR A 14 34.98 5.00 9.01
CA THR A 14 34.18 3.88 9.50
C THR A 14 32.76 4.39 9.57
N VAL A 15 32.01 4.25 8.48
CA VAL A 15 30.55 4.20 8.60
C VAL A 15 30.31 3.00 9.50
N ALA A 16 30.00 3.26 10.77
CA ALA A 16 29.46 2.24 11.64
C ALA A 16 28.13 1.85 11.00
N SER A 17 28.14 0.79 10.20
CA SER A 17 26.94 0.07 9.84
C SER A 17 26.33 -0.39 11.15
N SER A 18 25.31 0.33 11.62
CA SER A 18 24.48 -0.10 12.74
C SER A 18 24.09 -1.55 12.44
N ALA A 19 24.62 -2.49 13.21
CA ALA A 19 24.22 -3.88 13.10
C ALA A 19 22.77 -3.92 13.57
N LEU A 20 21.86 -3.94 12.60
CA LEU A 20 20.43 -3.83 12.83
C LEU A 20 19.90 -5.19 13.31
N ALA A 21 19.82 -5.37 14.63
CA ALA A 21 19.09 -6.48 15.23
C ALA A 21 17.61 -6.32 15.03
N HIS A 22 16.90 -7.43 14.84
CA HIS A 22 15.46 -7.40 14.58
C HIS A 22 14.84 -8.76 14.92
N GLY A 23 13.80 -8.74 15.75
CA GLY A 23 13.04 -9.93 16.11
C GLY A 23 11.81 -9.61 16.97
N TYR A 24 10.88 -10.57 17.01
CA TYR A 24 9.64 -10.51 17.79
C TYR A 24 9.31 -11.87 18.39
N ILE A 25 8.40 -11.91 19.36
CA ILE A 25 7.90 -13.17 19.92
C ILE A 25 6.75 -13.67 19.05
N GLU A 26 6.99 -14.79 18.37
CA GLU A 26 6.04 -15.48 17.48
C GLU A 26 5.02 -16.29 18.29
N SER A 27 5.45 -16.92 19.39
CA SER A 27 4.59 -17.75 20.25
C SER A 27 4.98 -17.65 21.73
N PRO A 28 4.03 -17.43 22.66
CA PRO A 28 2.72 -16.82 22.38
C PRO A 28 2.90 -15.48 21.67
N ALA A 29 2.04 -15.18 20.69
CA ALA A 29 2.22 -14.02 19.82
C ALA A 29 2.25 -12.72 20.64
N SER A 30 3.29 -11.90 20.44
CA SER A 30 3.38 -10.60 21.11
C SER A 30 2.30 -9.64 20.64
N ARG A 31 2.02 -8.60 21.43
CA ARG A 31 1.13 -7.48 21.09
C ARG A 31 1.46 -6.88 19.72
N ALA A 32 2.74 -6.62 19.47
CA ALA A 32 3.24 -6.10 18.20
C ALA A 32 3.05 -7.11 17.06
N TYR A 33 3.30 -8.40 17.29
CA TYR A 33 3.11 -9.42 16.26
C TYR A 33 1.63 -9.65 15.94
N MET A 34 0.75 -9.61 16.94
CA MET A 34 -0.71 -9.65 16.76
C MET A 34 -1.22 -8.47 15.92
N CYS A 35 -0.55 -7.31 15.92
CA CYS A 35 -0.84 -6.23 14.98
C CYS A 35 -0.57 -6.65 13.53
N LYS A 36 0.58 -7.30 13.28
CA LYS A 36 0.89 -7.83 11.94
C LYS A 36 -0.09 -8.92 11.50
N LEU A 37 -0.62 -9.69 12.44
CA LEU A 37 -1.64 -10.72 12.19
C LEU A 37 -3.05 -10.15 12.00
N GLY A 38 -3.26 -8.84 12.21
CA GLY A 38 -4.58 -8.21 12.18
C GLY A 38 -5.50 -8.60 13.34
N GLN A 39 -4.95 -9.22 14.39
CA GLN A 39 -5.68 -9.57 15.61
C GLN A 39 -5.73 -8.41 16.61
N ASN A 40 -4.76 -7.51 16.53
CA ASN A 40 -4.83 -6.18 17.14
C ASN A 40 -4.98 -5.15 16.00
N ILE A 41 -5.83 -4.16 16.21
CA ILE A 41 -6.10 -3.07 15.27
C ILE A 41 -5.54 -1.76 15.81
N ASP A 42 -5.53 -0.71 14.98
CA ASP A 42 -5.08 0.64 15.38
C ASP A 42 -3.64 0.65 15.91
N CYS A 43 -2.78 -0.20 15.36
CA CYS A 43 -1.40 -0.37 15.83
C CYS A 43 -0.40 0.62 15.21
N GLY A 44 -0.83 1.48 14.28
CA GLY A 44 0.09 2.37 13.55
C GLY A 44 1.11 1.62 12.70
N SER A 45 2.35 2.11 12.67
CA SER A 45 3.39 1.57 11.76
C SER A 45 3.96 0.21 12.18
N VAL A 46 3.85 -0.17 13.46
CA VAL A 46 4.47 -1.40 14.00
C VAL A 46 3.89 -2.67 13.38
N GLN A 47 2.68 -2.63 12.84
CA GLN A 47 2.07 -3.77 12.14
C GLN A 47 2.89 -4.25 10.93
N TYR A 48 3.68 -3.36 10.32
CA TYR A 48 4.53 -3.69 9.17
C TYR A 48 5.90 -4.20 9.59
N GLU A 49 6.29 -3.95 10.84
CA GLU A 49 7.62 -4.24 11.34
C GLU A 49 7.66 -4.60 12.84
N PRO A 50 6.93 -5.66 13.27
CA PRO A 50 6.89 -6.04 14.69
C PRO A 50 8.28 -6.41 15.24
N GLN A 51 9.25 -6.70 14.37
CA GLN A 51 10.64 -6.99 14.69
C GLN A 51 11.46 -5.77 15.18
N SER A 52 10.94 -4.55 15.08
CA SER A 52 11.70 -3.29 15.20
C SER A 52 11.51 -2.56 16.53
N VAL A 53 10.88 -3.18 17.54
CA VAL A 53 10.62 -2.57 18.86
C VAL A 53 11.92 -2.53 19.70
N GLU A 54 12.87 -1.71 19.27
CA GLU A 54 14.25 -1.61 19.76
C GLU A 54 14.50 -0.32 20.56
N LYS A 55 15.12 -0.44 21.73
CA LYS A 55 15.63 0.74 22.45
C LYS A 55 16.88 0.40 23.25
N THR A 56 17.59 1.42 23.70
CA THR A 56 18.67 1.29 24.69
C THR A 56 18.27 0.35 25.83
N SER A 57 19.14 -0.60 26.15
CA SER A 57 18.97 -1.55 27.24
C SER A 57 18.82 -0.82 28.57
N GLY A 58 17.88 -1.26 29.40
CA GLY A 58 17.70 -0.66 30.72
C GLY A 58 16.68 -1.36 31.61
N PHE A 59 15.65 -1.99 31.06
CA PHE A 59 14.65 -2.65 31.89
C PHE A 59 15.26 -3.80 32.74
N PRO A 60 14.92 -3.94 34.04
CA PRO A 60 14.02 -3.07 34.82
C PRO A 60 14.75 -1.92 35.54
N GLY A 61 16.07 -2.00 35.76
CA GLY A 61 16.78 -1.09 36.68
C GLY A 61 17.17 0.28 36.12
N GLY A 62 17.23 0.43 34.80
CA GLY A 62 17.56 1.66 34.08
C GLY A 62 16.33 2.41 33.61
N ALA A 63 16.54 3.63 33.09
CA ALA A 63 15.47 4.54 32.68
C ALA A 63 14.76 4.17 31.36
N MET A 64 15.35 3.28 30.55
CA MET A 64 14.83 2.92 29.23
C MET A 64 14.29 1.47 29.19
N PRO A 65 13.16 1.23 28.51
CA PRO A 65 12.22 2.23 28.02
C PRO A 65 11.54 2.99 29.19
N PRO A 66 11.06 4.23 28.99
CA PRO A 66 10.36 4.98 30.04
C PRO A 66 9.09 4.28 30.50
N ASP A 67 8.70 4.51 31.75
CA ASP A 67 7.40 4.08 32.26
C ASP A 67 6.27 4.73 31.46
N GLY A 68 5.22 3.96 31.18
CA GLY A 68 4.14 4.33 30.28
C GLY A 68 4.48 4.16 28.79
N GLN A 69 5.72 3.80 28.45
CA GLN A 69 6.18 3.56 27.08
C GLN A 69 6.92 2.22 26.94
N LEU A 70 6.60 1.26 27.80
CA LEU A 70 7.27 -0.05 27.81
C LEU A 70 6.94 -0.85 26.55
N ALA A 71 5.68 -0.84 26.10
CA ALA A 71 5.25 -1.68 24.97
C ALA A 71 5.76 -1.14 23.62
N SER A 72 5.86 0.18 23.46
CA SER A 72 6.46 0.82 22.28
C SER A 72 7.99 0.91 22.34
N ALA A 73 8.59 0.54 23.47
CA ALA A 73 9.97 0.85 23.82
C ALA A 73 10.34 2.37 23.74
N GLY A 74 9.35 3.27 23.86
CA GLY A 74 9.55 4.71 23.72
C GLY A 74 9.86 5.14 22.28
N ILE A 75 9.34 4.42 21.30
CA ILE A 75 9.42 4.77 19.87
C ILE A 75 8.10 5.46 19.50
N ALA A 76 8.19 6.75 19.12
CA ALA A 76 7.01 7.58 18.85
C ALA A 76 6.07 6.97 17.81
N ASN A 77 6.61 6.36 16.75
CA ASN A 77 5.85 5.74 15.67
C ASN A 77 5.14 4.42 16.08
N TYR A 78 5.46 3.88 17.25
CA TYR A 78 4.84 2.68 17.83
C TYR A 78 4.06 2.99 19.11
N SER A 79 3.80 4.28 19.40
CA SER A 79 3.13 4.75 20.62
C SER A 79 1.72 4.15 20.82
N GLN A 80 1.08 3.67 19.75
CA GLN A 80 -0.17 2.94 19.81
C GLN A 80 -0.09 1.69 20.69
N LEU A 81 1.07 1.03 20.76
CA LEU A 81 1.28 -0.14 21.63
C LEU A 81 1.17 0.18 23.12
N ASP A 82 1.32 1.46 23.50
CA ASP A 82 1.26 1.91 24.89
C ASP A 82 -0.18 2.15 25.37
N LYS A 83 -1.17 2.10 24.47
CA LYS A 83 -2.59 2.05 24.86
C LYS A 83 -2.78 0.89 25.84
N GLN A 84 -3.46 1.13 26.95
CA GLN A 84 -3.64 0.10 27.96
C GLN A 84 -5.02 0.23 28.61
N SER A 85 -5.82 -0.81 28.45
CA SER A 85 -7.08 -1.05 29.14
C SER A 85 -7.36 -2.55 29.19
N LEU A 86 -8.31 -2.96 30.04
CA LEU A 86 -8.81 -4.34 30.08
C LEU A 86 -9.18 -4.89 28.69
N ASN A 87 -9.67 -4.03 27.81
CA ASN A 87 -10.23 -4.35 26.50
C ASN A 87 -9.41 -3.85 25.30
N ALA A 88 -8.20 -3.32 25.50
CA ALA A 88 -7.40 -2.77 24.42
C ALA A 88 -6.77 -3.83 23.50
N TRP A 89 -6.45 -5.01 24.04
CA TRP A 89 -5.61 -6.00 23.37
C TRP A 89 -6.22 -7.40 23.41
N THR A 90 -6.03 -8.12 22.30
CA THR A 90 -6.30 -9.56 22.17
C THR A 90 -5.40 -10.34 23.12
N LYS A 91 -5.96 -11.31 23.85
CA LYS A 91 -5.27 -12.08 24.89
C LYS A 91 -5.15 -13.54 24.48
N SER A 92 -3.96 -14.11 24.62
CA SER A 92 -3.76 -15.55 24.45
C SER A 92 -4.13 -16.29 25.75
N PRO A 93 -4.90 -17.39 25.71
CA PRO A 93 -5.11 -18.22 26.89
C PRO A 93 -3.78 -18.74 27.46
N MET A 94 -3.64 -18.77 28.78
CA MET A 94 -2.41 -19.22 29.44
C MET A 94 -2.69 -19.91 30.78
N THR A 95 -1.80 -20.82 31.17
CA THR A 95 -1.78 -21.48 32.50
C THR A 95 -0.47 -21.21 33.22
N ALA A 96 -0.42 -21.54 34.52
CA ALA A 96 0.84 -21.59 35.24
C ALA A 96 1.68 -22.79 34.77
N GLY A 97 3.01 -22.73 34.96
CA GLY A 97 3.91 -23.85 34.68
C GLY A 97 4.67 -23.72 33.35
N PRO A 98 5.16 -24.83 32.78
CA PRO A 98 6.08 -24.80 31.65
C PRO A 98 5.39 -24.34 30.37
N HIS A 99 5.86 -23.24 29.79
CA HIS A 99 5.44 -22.73 28.49
C HIS A 99 6.65 -22.45 27.60
N GLU A 100 6.48 -22.65 26.29
CA GLU A 100 7.49 -22.34 25.30
C GLU A 100 7.29 -20.92 24.75
N PHE A 101 8.36 -20.12 24.79
CA PHE A 101 8.45 -18.82 24.16
C PHE A 101 9.34 -18.91 22.93
N VAL A 102 8.80 -18.59 21.76
CA VAL A 102 9.48 -18.67 20.46
C VAL A 102 9.73 -17.25 19.95
N TRP A 103 11.00 -16.88 19.86
CA TRP A 103 11.41 -15.68 19.15
C TRP A 103 11.69 -15.99 17.68
N TYR A 104 11.19 -15.14 16.78
CA TYR A 104 11.56 -15.10 15.37
C TYR A 104 12.47 -13.90 15.11
N HIS A 105 13.71 -14.18 14.67
CA HIS A 105 14.73 -13.17 14.38
C HIS A 105 14.85 -12.99 12.87
N THR A 106 14.47 -11.82 12.36
CA THR A 106 14.69 -11.47 10.94
C THR A 106 16.16 -11.13 10.67
N ALA A 107 16.87 -10.64 11.69
CA ALA A 107 18.30 -10.47 11.71
C ALA A 107 18.83 -10.99 13.06
N PRO A 108 19.45 -12.19 13.10
CA PRO A 108 20.05 -12.72 14.34
C PRO A 108 21.34 -11.98 14.71
N HIS A 109 21.50 -11.58 15.99
CA HIS A 109 22.70 -10.90 16.51
C HIS A 109 23.21 -11.54 17.78
N LYS A 110 24.49 -11.27 18.10
CA LYS A 110 25.12 -11.79 19.33
C LYS A 110 24.27 -11.39 20.52
N THR A 111 23.85 -12.38 21.30
CA THR A 111 22.87 -12.17 22.38
C THR A 111 23.52 -12.27 23.74
N THR A 112 23.21 -11.31 24.61
CA THR A 112 23.56 -11.36 26.04
C THR A 112 22.61 -12.31 26.75
N ASN A 113 21.31 -12.03 26.68
CA ASN A 113 20.28 -12.84 27.32
C ASN A 113 18.89 -12.59 26.73
N TRP A 114 17.95 -13.48 27.07
CA TRP A 114 16.52 -13.20 27.07
C TRP A 114 16.00 -13.21 28.50
N ARG A 115 15.13 -12.26 28.84
CA ARG A 115 14.50 -12.13 30.16
C ARG A 115 13.00 -11.98 30.02
N TYR A 116 12.25 -12.62 30.90
CA TYR A 116 10.79 -12.56 30.93
C TYR A 116 10.29 -12.10 32.29
N TYR A 117 9.42 -11.10 32.27
CA TYR A 117 8.76 -10.52 33.44
C TYR A 117 7.26 -10.68 33.29
N ILE A 118 6.53 -10.64 34.39
CA ILE A 118 5.07 -10.71 34.39
C ILE A 118 4.51 -9.65 35.34
N THR A 119 3.34 -9.12 35.02
CA THR A 119 2.62 -8.20 35.89
C THR A 119 2.37 -8.80 37.28
N LYS A 120 2.29 -7.94 38.30
CA LYS A 120 1.87 -8.32 39.65
C LYS A 120 0.41 -8.75 39.61
N GLN A 121 -0.01 -9.63 40.53
CA GLN A 121 -1.42 -10.06 40.58
C GLN A 121 -2.39 -8.89 40.77
N ASN A 122 -1.97 -7.84 41.47
CA ASN A 122 -2.76 -6.64 41.74
C ASN A 122 -2.43 -5.47 40.81
N TRP A 123 -1.87 -5.72 39.62
CA TRP A 123 -1.66 -4.69 38.61
C TRP A 123 -2.99 -4.07 38.16
N ASP A 124 -2.94 -2.82 37.69
CA ASP A 124 -4.09 -2.08 37.19
C ASP A 124 -4.11 -2.16 35.65
N PRO A 125 -4.95 -3.03 35.05
CA PRO A 125 -5.01 -3.23 33.60
C PRO A 125 -5.51 -2.01 32.83
N ASN A 126 -6.06 -1.01 33.52
CA ASN A 126 -6.53 0.24 32.95
C ASN A 126 -5.54 1.40 33.07
N LYS A 127 -4.33 1.14 33.57
CA LYS A 127 -3.24 2.12 33.61
C LYS A 127 -2.09 1.74 32.69
N PRO A 128 -1.33 2.71 32.17
CA PRO A 128 -0.14 2.45 31.37
C PRO A 128 0.80 1.44 32.04
N LEU A 129 1.52 0.67 31.22
CA LEU A 129 2.52 -0.27 31.70
C LEU A 129 3.73 0.50 32.26
N THR A 130 4.01 0.30 33.54
CA THR A 130 5.14 0.89 34.26
C THR A 130 5.89 -0.20 35.02
N ARG A 131 7.13 0.05 35.44
CA ARG A 131 7.87 -0.87 36.32
C ARG A 131 7.09 -1.25 37.58
N ASP A 132 6.31 -0.32 38.15
CA ASP A 132 5.50 -0.59 39.34
C ASP A 132 4.40 -1.64 39.12
N GLN A 133 3.99 -1.86 37.87
CA GLN A 133 2.99 -2.88 37.50
C GLN A 133 3.59 -4.30 37.38
N PHE A 134 4.92 -4.44 37.33
CA PHE A 134 5.63 -5.72 37.07
C PHE A 134 6.35 -6.28 38.29
N GLU A 135 6.45 -7.61 38.34
CA GLU A 135 7.50 -8.27 39.13
C GLU A 135 8.84 -7.99 38.47
N LEU A 136 9.70 -7.19 39.12
CA LEU A 136 10.98 -6.76 38.54
C LEU A 136 12.08 -7.82 38.58
N THR A 137 11.84 -8.95 39.24
CA THR A 137 12.70 -10.13 39.09
C THR A 137 12.16 -10.96 37.92
N PRO A 138 12.96 -11.22 36.88
CA PRO A 138 12.48 -12.02 35.76
C PRO A 138 12.17 -13.44 36.25
N PHE A 139 11.01 -13.98 35.92
CA PHE A 139 10.66 -15.36 36.25
C PHE A 139 11.45 -16.37 35.41
N CYS A 140 12.03 -15.92 34.30
CA CYS A 140 12.88 -16.71 33.43
C CYS A 140 14.00 -15.85 32.82
N THR A 141 15.22 -16.36 32.86
CA THR A 141 16.38 -15.77 32.18
C THR A 141 17.11 -16.86 31.40
N VAL A 142 17.34 -16.63 30.11
CA VAL A 142 18.09 -17.55 29.24
C VAL A 142 19.34 -16.84 28.73
N ASN A 143 20.51 -17.43 28.96
CA ASN A 143 21.78 -16.86 28.53
C ASN A 143 22.00 -17.04 27.02
N GLY A 144 22.40 -15.97 26.32
CA GLY A 144 22.73 -16.00 24.90
C GLY A 144 24.18 -16.40 24.59
N ASN A 145 25.03 -16.47 25.61
CA ASN A 145 26.45 -16.86 25.53
C ASN A 145 27.25 -16.06 24.50
N GLY A 146 26.83 -14.83 24.18
CA GLY A 146 27.44 -13.98 23.17
C GLY A 146 27.33 -14.54 21.74
N GLN A 147 26.46 -15.51 21.51
CA GLN A 147 26.25 -16.13 20.20
C GLN A 147 25.03 -15.54 19.50
N ALA A 148 25.05 -15.54 18.17
CA ALA A 148 23.86 -15.26 17.39
C ALA A 148 22.87 -16.44 17.53
N PRO A 149 21.57 -16.19 17.82
CA PRO A 149 20.58 -17.25 17.93
C PRO A 149 20.24 -17.85 16.56
N ALA A 150 19.57 -19.00 16.58
CA ALA A 150 18.88 -19.48 15.39
C ALA A 150 17.75 -18.52 15.00
N MET A 151 17.35 -18.54 13.72
CA MET A 151 16.26 -17.72 13.21
C MET A 151 14.98 -17.88 14.04
N ARG A 152 14.63 -19.12 14.42
CA ARG A 152 13.66 -19.42 15.46
C ARG A 152 14.36 -19.94 16.70
N LYS A 153 14.13 -19.30 17.84
CA LYS A 153 14.65 -19.72 19.14
C LYS A 153 13.50 -19.99 20.09
N ALA A 154 13.26 -21.26 20.36
CA ALA A 154 12.38 -21.71 21.42
C ALA A 154 13.10 -21.71 22.78
N MET A 155 12.39 -21.29 23.81
CA MET A 155 12.84 -21.25 25.20
C MET A 155 11.70 -21.65 26.12
N THR A 156 11.89 -22.72 26.89
CA THR A 156 10.91 -23.16 27.88
C THR A 156 11.13 -22.41 29.20
N CYS A 157 10.07 -21.78 29.70
CA CYS A 157 10.07 -21.02 30.94
C CYS A 157 8.90 -21.46 31.83
N ASN A 158 9.10 -21.50 33.14
CA ASN A 158 8.03 -21.77 34.09
C ASN A 158 7.30 -20.47 34.43
N VAL A 159 6.12 -20.29 33.86
CA VAL A 159 5.27 -19.12 34.07
C VAL A 159 4.67 -19.16 35.48
N PRO A 160 4.79 -18.08 36.28
CA PRO A 160 4.21 -18.02 37.62
C PRO A 160 2.69 -18.15 37.62
N ALA A 161 2.12 -18.66 38.71
CA ALA A 161 0.67 -18.68 38.89
C ALA A 161 0.09 -17.25 38.92
N ARG A 162 -0.99 -17.06 38.17
CA ARG A 162 -1.79 -15.83 38.05
C ARG A 162 -3.26 -16.17 37.81
N THR A 163 -4.11 -15.17 37.97
CA THR A 163 -5.50 -15.17 37.51
C THR A 163 -5.75 -13.97 36.59
N GLY A 164 -6.75 -14.10 35.71
CA GLY A 164 -7.23 -13.09 34.79
C GLY A 164 -6.19 -12.62 33.78
N TYR A 165 -6.44 -11.43 33.25
CA TYR A 165 -5.55 -10.76 32.31
C TYR A 165 -4.21 -10.38 32.97
N GLN A 166 -3.12 -10.73 32.31
CA GLN A 166 -1.76 -10.36 32.67
C GLN A 166 -0.98 -9.94 31.41
N VAL A 167 0.12 -9.22 31.62
CA VAL A 167 1.09 -8.92 30.56
C VAL A 167 2.42 -9.59 30.89
N ILE A 168 2.93 -10.37 29.95
CA ILE A 168 4.31 -10.88 29.99
C ILE A 168 5.17 -9.92 29.15
N TYR A 169 6.30 -9.51 29.71
CA TYR A 169 7.25 -8.61 29.06
C TYR A 169 8.54 -9.36 28.75
N GLY A 170 8.76 -9.62 27.47
CA GLY A 170 9.97 -10.25 26.95
C GLY A 170 11.02 -9.20 26.57
N VAL A 171 12.26 -9.42 27.01
CA VAL A 171 13.41 -8.58 26.70
C VAL A 171 14.47 -9.44 26.05
N TRP A 172 14.92 -9.08 24.84
CA TRP A 172 16.06 -9.67 24.16
C TRP A 172 17.22 -8.66 24.16
N GLU A 173 18.26 -8.93 24.93
CA GLU A 173 19.39 -8.02 25.12
C GLU A 173 20.57 -8.39 24.22
N ILE A 174 21.04 -7.43 23.43
CA ILE A 174 22.08 -7.63 22.42
C ILE A 174 23.47 -7.46 23.07
N ALA A 175 24.44 -8.29 22.66
CA ALA A 175 25.77 -8.34 23.27
C ALA A 175 26.78 -7.38 22.62
N ASP A 176 26.58 -7.03 21.35
CA ASP A 176 27.48 -6.16 20.59
C ASP A 176 26.88 -4.79 20.28
N THR A 177 25.77 -4.42 20.93
CA THR A 177 25.18 -3.08 20.92
C THR A 177 24.76 -2.65 22.33
N SER A 178 24.32 -1.41 22.48
CA SER A 178 23.74 -0.90 23.73
C SER A 178 22.23 -1.14 23.86
N ASN A 179 21.64 -1.94 22.96
CA ASN A 179 20.19 -2.00 22.77
C ASN A 179 19.60 -3.36 23.17
N SER A 180 18.29 -3.34 23.40
CA SER A 180 17.43 -4.50 23.60
C SER A 180 16.17 -4.37 22.75
N PHE A 181 15.56 -5.51 22.46
CA PHE A 181 14.22 -5.61 21.87
C PHE A 181 13.22 -5.93 22.96
N TYR A 182 12.08 -5.25 22.91
CA TYR A 182 11.05 -5.32 23.92
C TYR A 182 9.75 -5.81 23.29
N GLN A 183 9.11 -6.80 23.91
CA GLN A 183 7.88 -7.41 23.40
C GLN A 183 6.91 -7.66 24.56
N ALA A 184 5.80 -6.92 24.58
CA ALA A 184 4.67 -7.22 25.46
C ALA A 184 3.85 -8.37 24.87
N ILE A 185 3.34 -9.26 25.71
CA ILE A 185 2.45 -10.37 25.35
C ILE A 185 1.25 -10.30 26.29
N ASP A 186 0.06 -10.21 25.71
CA ASP A 186 -1.20 -10.14 26.42
C ASP A 186 -1.75 -11.56 26.62
N VAL A 187 -1.93 -11.98 27.87
CA VAL A 187 -2.35 -13.35 28.22
C VAL A 187 -3.49 -13.35 29.22
N ASP A 188 -4.33 -14.37 29.19
CA ASP A 188 -5.43 -14.56 30.14
C ASP A 188 -5.34 -15.91 30.84
N PHE A 189 -5.26 -15.88 32.18
CA PHE A 189 -5.19 -17.06 33.04
C PHE A 189 -6.56 -17.56 33.53
N GLY A 190 -7.65 -16.87 33.18
CA GLY A 190 -8.98 -17.16 33.71
C GLY A 190 -9.01 -17.12 35.25
N ASN A 191 -9.82 -17.96 35.90
CA ASN A 191 -9.98 -17.96 37.36
C ASN A 191 -8.82 -18.61 38.16
N GLY A 192 -7.71 -18.96 37.51
CA GLY A 192 -6.47 -19.30 38.20
C GLY A 192 -5.83 -20.62 37.79
N GLY A 193 -4.85 -20.50 36.90
CA GLY A 193 -3.74 -21.46 36.74
C GLY A 193 -4.04 -22.77 36.04
N ASN A 194 -5.30 -23.24 36.02
CA ASN A 194 -5.75 -24.42 35.29
C ASN A 194 -6.91 -24.03 34.36
N VAL A 195 -6.62 -23.58 33.15
CA VAL A 195 -7.52 -23.82 32.03
C VAL A 195 -7.21 -25.21 31.48
N THR A 196 -7.73 -26.23 32.16
CA THR A 196 -8.35 -27.34 31.42
C THR A 196 -9.76 -26.85 31.03
N PRO A 197 -10.28 -27.16 29.83
CA PRO A 197 -11.58 -26.67 29.37
C PRO A 197 -12.82 -26.98 30.23
N ASP A 198 -12.70 -27.53 31.44
CA ASP A 198 -13.85 -28.18 32.09
C ASP A 198 -13.86 -28.21 33.64
N ASP A 199 -13.08 -27.41 34.39
CA ASP A 199 -13.14 -27.52 35.86
C ASP A 199 -12.96 -26.20 36.60
N GLY A 200 -14.08 -25.52 36.88
CA GLY A 200 -14.17 -24.61 38.02
C GLY A 200 -15.19 -23.50 37.86
N ALA A 201 -16.47 -23.79 38.18
CA ALA A 201 -17.58 -22.93 38.62
C ALA A 201 -17.51 -21.39 38.39
N GLY A 202 -16.95 -20.95 37.27
CA GLY A 202 -17.20 -19.64 36.68
C GLY A 202 -18.57 -19.70 36.02
N ILE A 203 -19.21 -18.56 35.88
CA ILE A 203 -20.43 -18.48 35.09
C ILE A 203 -20.04 -18.92 33.66
N GLU A 204 -20.40 -20.15 33.27
CA GLU A 204 -20.28 -20.58 31.88
C GLU A 204 -21.25 -19.73 31.08
N SER A 205 -20.71 -18.67 30.48
CA SER A 205 -21.44 -17.85 29.55
C SER A 205 -21.86 -18.71 28.38
N GLU A 206 -23.17 -18.70 28.06
CA GLU A 206 -23.73 -19.39 26.90
C GLU A 206 -23.04 -19.01 25.58
N TRP A 207 -22.34 -17.87 25.56
CA TRP A 207 -21.55 -17.34 24.45
C TRP A 207 -20.12 -17.91 24.43
N SER A 208 -19.97 -19.22 24.44
CA SER A 208 -18.69 -19.92 24.61
C SER A 208 -17.77 -19.87 23.39
N LYS A 209 -18.35 -19.86 22.17
CA LYS A 209 -17.60 -19.93 20.91
C LYS A 209 -17.35 -18.54 20.33
N VAL A 210 -16.09 -18.22 20.05
CA VAL A 210 -15.68 -16.99 19.37
C VAL A 210 -15.49 -17.27 17.88
N LEU A 211 -16.09 -16.46 17.02
CA LEU A 211 -15.88 -16.55 15.58
C LEU A 211 -14.53 -15.97 15.17
N SER A 212 -13.94 -16.49 14.09
CA SER A 212 -12.79 -15.84 13.45
C SER A 212 -13.21 -14.50 12.83
N GLY A 213 -12.42 -13.46 13.05
CA GLY A 213 -12.71 -12.09 12.59
C GLY A 213 -13.34 -11.22 13.68
N GLN A 214 -13.44 -9.92 13.40
CA GLN A 214 -13.94 -8.90 14.33
C GLN A 214 -14.74 -7.83 13.61
N ILE A 215 -15.63 -7.15 14.34
CA ILE A 215 -16.30 -5.94 13.89
C ILE A 215 -15.38 -4.76 14.20
N ALA A 216 -14.57 -4.41 13.20
CA ALA A 216 -13.52 -3.39 13.27
C ALA A 216 -13.10 -2.98 11.86
N GLY A 217 -12.46 -1.81 11.72
CA GLY A 217 -11.88 -1.38 10.45
C GLY A 217 -11.47 0.09 10.44
N ASN A 218 -11.47 0.69 9.25
CA ASN A 218 -11.02 2.07 9.05
C ASN A 218 -12.14 3.10 9.23
N ASN A 219 -11.75 4.38 9.30
CA ASN A 219 -12.70 5.48 9.20
C ASN A 219 -13.42 5.46 7.85
N LEU A 220 -14.68 5.88 7.86
CA LEU A 220 -15.58 5.89 6.72
C LEU A 220 -16.14 7.30 6.48
N ASN A 221 -16.58 7.57 5.26
CA ASN A 221 -17.19 8.83 4.90
C ASN A 221 -18.71 8.77 5.04
N VAL A 222 -19.34 9.94 5.19
CA VAL A 222 -20.80 10.05 5.12
C VAL A 222 -21.28 9.52 3.77
N GLY A 223 -22.26 8.62 3.80
CA GLY A 223 -22.78 7.94 2.61
C GLY A 223 -22.35 6.48 2.48
N ASP A 224 -21.16 6.15 3.00
CA ASP A 224 -20.65 4.78 2.96
C ASP A 224 -21.55 3.83 3.75
N LYS A 225 -21.54 2.55 3.36
CA LYS A 225 -22.10 1.48 4.18
C LYS A 225 -21.01 0.55 4.68
N VAL A 226 -21.19 0.10 5.91
CA VAL A 226 -20.42 -1.00 6.48
C VAL A 226 -21.34 -2.17 6.79
N ILE A 227 -20.90 -3.36 6.40
CA ILE A 227 -21.71 -4.58 6.37
C ILE A 227 -20.95 -5.69 7.09
N ALA A 228 -21.58 -6.28 8.11
CA ALA A 228 -21.13 -7.52 8.71
C ALA A 228 -21.73 -8.72 7.96
N ARG A 229 -20.85 -9.63 7.53
CA ARG A 229 -21.18 -10.87 6.79
C ARG A 229 -20.72 -12.06 7.62
N PHE A 230 -21.64 -13.00 7.88
CA PHE A 230 -21.38 -14.18 8.70
C PHE A 230 -21.26 -15.41 7.82
N PHE A 231 -20.37 -16.33 8.18
CA PHE A 231 -20.07 -17.52 7.38
C PHE A 231 -20.11 -18.78 8.22
N ASP A 232 -20.65 -19.85 7.63
CA ASP A 232 -20.55 -21.22 8.13
C ASP A 232 -19.70 -22.07 7.16
N ALA A 233 -19.70 -23.39 7.34
CA ALA A 233 -18.97 -24.32 6.48
C ALA A 233 -19.41 -24.30 5.00
N HIS A 234 -20.59 -23.77 4.69
CA HIS A 234 -21.18 -23.73 3.35
C HIS A 234 -21.06 -22.34 2.68
N GLY A 235 -20.52 -21.33 3.39
CA GLY A 235 -20.31 -19.99 2.87
C GLY A 235 -21.10 -18.94 3.65
N GLU A 236 -21.48 -17.86 2.98
CA GLU A 236 -22.17 -16.74 3.63
C GLU A 236 -23.61 -17.10 4.03
N VAL A 237 -23.94 -16.85 5.29
CA VAL A 237 -25.30 -16.94 5.82
C VAL A 237 -25.99 -15.58 5.65
N THR A 238 -26.52 -15.33 4.46
CA THR A 238 -27.03 -14.00 4.06
C THR A 238 -28.16 -13.47 4.94
N SER A 239 -28.91 -14.33 5.63
CA SER A 239 -29.96 -13.92 6.58
C SER A 239 -29.42 -13.20 7.82
N LEU A 240 -28.13 -13.37 8.12
CA LEU A 240 -27.46 -12.71 9.26
C LEU A 240 -26.76 -11.41 8.85
N ARG A 241 -26.75 -11.06 7.55
CA ARG A 241 -26.13 -9.83 7.04
C ARG A 241 -26.71 -8.63 7.78
N THR A 242 -25.84 -7.82 8.38
CA THR A 242 -26.25 -6.61 9.10
C THR A 242 -25.46 -5.44 8.56
N GLU A 243 -26.13 -4.36 8.16
CA GLU A 243 -25.48 -3.19 7.57
C GLU A 243 -25.92 -1.89 8.24
N ILE A 244 -25.04 -0.89 8.26
CA ILE A 244 -25.36 0.50 8.60
C ILE A 244 -24.83 1.43 7.51
N THR A 245 -25.58 2.51 7.24
CA THR A 245 -25.12 3.63 6.42
C THR A 245 -24.58 4.72 7.35
N ILE A 246 -23.41 5.26 7.02
CA ILE A 246 -22.79 6.35 7.75
C ILE A 246 -23.54 7.64 7.42
N ALA A 247 -24.30 8.18 8.38
CA ALA A 247 -25.10 9.38 8.17
C ALA A 247 -24.40 10.66 8.61
N THR A 248 -23.36 10.58 9.45
CA THR A 248 -22.63 11.73 9.99
C THR A 248 -21.14 11.45 10.07
N ALA A 249 -20.31 12.51 10.06
CA ALA A 249 -18.87 12.39 10.21
C ALA A 249 -18.47 11.71 11.54
N ALA A 250 -19.23 11.92 12.61
CA ALA A 250 -19.01 11.27 13.90
C ALA A 250 -19.23 9.74 13.81
N GLN A 251 -20.26 9.30 13.07
CA GLN A 251 -20.46 7.88 12.79
C GLN A 251 -19.37 7.31 11.88
N GLY A 252 -18.73 8.13 11.06
CA GLY A 252 -17.62 7.72 10.21
C GLY A 252 -16.35 7.33 10.99
N ASP A 253 -16.24 7.69 12.27
CA ASP A 253 -15.14 7.23 13.11
C ASP A 253 -15.15 5.69 13.26
N ALA A 254 -13.98 5.07 13.10
CA ALA A 254 -13.80 3.62 13.16
C ALA A 254 -14.35 2.98 14.44
N ASN A 255 -14.12 3.64 15.57
CA ASN A 255 -14.56 3.15 16.87
C ASN A 255 -16.06 3.41 17.09
N GLN A 256 -16.61 4.45 16.45
CA GLN A 256 -18.03 4.73 16.50
C GLN A 256 -18.86 3.76 15.66
N TRP A 257 -18.56 3.58 14.36
CA TRP A 257 -19.38 2.68 13.54
C TRP A 257 -19.26 1.22 13.99
N SER A 258 -18.11 0.79 14.51
CA SER A 258 -17.93 -0.58 15.02
C SER A 258 -18.83 -0.84 16.22
N TYR A 259 -18.92 0.12 17.14
CA TYR A 259 -19.87 0.10 18.25
C TYR A 259 -21.33 0.08 17.76
N ASP A 260 -21.70 0.99 16.86
CA ASP A 260 -23.06 1.11 16.32
C ASP A 260 -23.50 -0.19 15.61
N LEU A 261 -22.60 -0.77 14.80
CA LEU A 261 -22.84 -2.03 14.09
C LEU A 261 -22.96 -3.21 15.06
N ALA A 262 -22.12 -3.27 16.09
CA ALA A 262 -22.21 -4.28 17.15
C ALA A 262 -23.56 -4.21 17.88
N GLN A 263 -24.01 -3.01 18.27
CA GLN A 263 -25.33 -2.80 18.87
C GLN A 263 -26.47 -3.26 17.95
N LYS A 264 -26.37 -2.94 16.65
CA LYS A 264 -27.36 -3.35 15.66
C LYS A 264 -27.41 -4.88 15.52
N ILE A 265 -26.27 -5.55 15.48
CA ILE A 265 -26.20 -7.03 15.42
C ILE A 265 -26.84 -7.64 16.68
N ASN A 266 -26.48 -7.16 17.87
CA ASN A 266 -27.01 -7.68 19.14
C ASN A 266 -28.53 -7.51 19.27
N THR A 267 -29.08 -6.45 18.67
CA THR A 267 -30.52 -6.19 18.63
C THR A 267 -31.23 -7.10 17.62
N ALA A 268 -30.59 -7.36 16.47
CA ALA A 268 -31.19 -8.10 15.36
C ALA A 268 -31.14 -9.62 15.52
N HIS A 269 -30.09 -10.15 16.17
CA HIS A 269 -29.78 -11.58 16.16
C HIS A 269 -29.70 -12.14 17.58
N GLN A 270 -30.64 -13.03 17.91
CA GLN A 270 -30.71 -13.60 19.26
C GLN A 270 -29.59 -14.60 19.56
N ASP A 271 -29.03 -15.25 18.55
CA ASP A 271 -27.97 -16.27 18.65
C ASP A 271 -26.56 -15.73 18.35
N ILE A 272 -26.38 -14.41 18.35
CA ILE A 272 -25.10 -13.74 18.17
C ILE A 272 -24.94 -12.64 19.22
N ARG A 273 -23.77 -12.56 19.84
CA ARG A 273 -23.35 -11.40 20.67
C ARG A 273 -22.04 -10.85 20.19
N VAL A 274 -21.99 -9.53 20.07
CA VAL A 274 -20.86 -8.77 19.57
C VAL A 274 -20.42 -7.78 20.64
N GLY A 275 -19.14 -7.82 20.99
CA GLY A 275 -18.61 -6.99 22.06
C GLY A 275 -17.27 -7.46 22.59
N VAL A 276 -16.98 -7.02 23.81
CA VAL A 276 -15.94 -7.58 24.67
C VAL A 276 -16.62 -8.31 25.82
N LYS A 277 -16.16 -9.53 26.09
CA LYS A 277 -16.64 -10.37 27.19
C LYS A 277 -15.95 -9.96 28.49
N ASP A 278 -16.72 -9.72 29.53
CA ASP A 278 -16.18 -9.45 30.87
C ASP A 278 -16.00 -10.73 31.70
N GLU A 279 -15.51 -10.60 32.94
CA GLU A 279 -15.31 -11.72 33.87
C GLU A 279 -16.62 -12.42 34.28
N GLY A 280 -17.75 -11.71 34.20
CA GLY A 280 -19.08 -12.27 34.44
C GLY A 280 -19.62 -13.07 33.24
N GLY A 281 -18.95 -12.97 32.09
CA GLY A 281 -19.35 -13.60 30.85
C GLY A 281 -20.36 -12.77 30.03
N ASP A 282 -20.65 -11.55 30.46
CA ASP A 282 -21.49 -10.61 29.74
C ASP A 282 -20.71 -9.98 28.59
N ILE A 283 -21.37 -9.82 27.45
CA ILE A 283 -20.75 -9.28 26.24
C ILE A 283 -21.38 -7.94 25.92
N SER A 284 -20.56 -6.90 25.98
CA SER A 284 -20.99 -5.51 25.74
C SER A 284 -20.24 -4.90 24.55
N PRO A 285 -20.94 -4.23 23.62
CA PRO A 285 -20.30 -3.42 22.58
C PRO A 285 -19.36 -2.38 23.17
N VAL A 286 -18.22 -2.16 22.51
CA VAL A 286 -17.22 -1.15 22.87
C VAL A 286 -16.87 -0.27 21.68
N HIS A 287 -16.40 0.95 21.93
CA HIS A 287 -15.81 1.81 20.90
C HIS A 287 -14.42 1.28 20.53
N GLY A 288 -14.35 0.46 19.47
CA GLY A 288 -13.13 -0.20 19.03
C GLY A 288 -13.39 -1.59 18.45
N ALA A 289 -12.42 -2.49 18.56
CA ALA A 289 -12.58 -3.86 18.09
C ALA A 289 -13.64 -4.60 18.90
N ASN A 290 -14.63 -5.17 18.22
CA ASN A 290 -15.63 -6.01 18.85
C ASN A 290 -15.52 -7.45 18.33
N SER A 291 -15.37 -8.41 19.23
CA SER A 291 -15.36 -9.85 18.88
C SER A 291 -16.79 -10.36 18.75
N VAL A 292 -16.97 -11.43 17.98
CA VAL A 292 -18.28 -12.07 17.79
C VAL A 292 -18.32 -13.40 18.50
N PHE A 293 -19.28 -13.56 19.39
CA PHE A 293 -19.53 -14.75 20.17
C PHE A 293 -20.87 -15.38 19.78
N VAL A 294 -20.88 -16.70 19.78
CA VAL A 294 -22.05 -17.54 19.51
C VAL A 294 -22.10 -18.68 20.53
N LYS A 295 -23.22 -19.39 20.58
CA LYS A 295 -23.33 -20.61 21.38
C LYS A 295 -22.46 -21.73 20.81
N GLU A 296 -22.06 -22.67 21.66
CA GLU A 296 -21.17 -23.77 21.28
C GLU A 296 -21.68 -24.59 20.09
N ASP A 297 -23.00 -24.79 20.00
CA ASP A 297 -23.67 -25.56 18.96
C ASP A 297 -23.87 -24.78 17.64
N SER A 298 -23.48 -23.51 17.59
CA SER A 298 -23.61 -22.69 16.39
C SER A 298 -22.73 -23.19 15.24
N ALA A 299 -23.31 -23.28 14.05
CA ALA A 299 -22.59 -23.63 12.82
C ALA A 299 -21.68 -22.51 12.30
N LEU A 300 -21.82 -21.28 12.81
CA LEU A 300 -21.03 -20.13 12.36
C LEU A 300 -19.54 -20.31 12.68
N GLN A 301 -18.68 -19.88 11.77
CA GLN A 301 -17.23 -20.04 11.85
C GLN A 301 -16.50 -18.69 11.85
N SER A 302 -16.96 -17.74 11.04
CA SER A 302 -16.28 -16.46 10.89
C SER A 302 -17.24 -15.31 10.59
N VAL A 303 -16.76 -14.10 10.85
CA VAL A 303 -17.36 -12.85 10.43
C VAL A 303 -16.36 -12.06 9.56
N ALA A 304 -16.86 -11.37 8.54
CA ALA A 304 -16.08 -10.43 7.76
C ALA A 304 -16.81 -9.10 7.64
N ILE A 305 -16.04 -8.01 7.57
CA ILE A 305 -16.55 -6.68 7.25
C ILE A 305 -16.35 -6.41 5.76
N SER A 306 -17.38 -5.88 5.11
CA SER A 306 -17.28 -5.29 3.78
C SER A 306 -17.83 -3.87 3.76
N TYR A 307 -17.32 -3.06 2.85
CA TYR A 307 -17.72 -1.68 2.66
C TYR A 307 -18.41 -1.53 1.30
N GLU A 308 -19.48 -0.75 1.27
CA GLU A 308 -20.02 -0.18 0.02
C GLU A 308 -19.75 1.32 0.10
N GLU A 309 -18.66 1.77 -0.52
CA GLU A 309 -18.33 3.20 -0.59
C GLU A 309 -19.37 3.91 -1.46
N GLN A 310 -19.92 5.02 -0.96
CA GLN A 310 -20.72 5.88 -1.83
C GLN A 310 -19.75 6.49 -2.85
N LYS A 311 -19.91 6.11 -4.12
CA LYS A 311 -19.18 6.78 -5.21
C LYS A 311 -19.43 8.27 -5.08
N ALA A 312 -18.35 9.05 -4.99
CA ALA A 312 -18.44 10.50 -4.99
C ALA A 312 -19.31 10.93 -6.18
N GLU A 313 -20.36 11.71 -5.93
CA GLU A 313 -21.15 12.29 -7.01
C GLU A 313 -20.27 13.29 -7.77
N VAL A 314 -19.78 12.89 -8.93
CA VAL A 314 -19.07 13.79 -9.84
C VAL A 314 -20.10 14.51 -10.70
N ASN A 315 -20.19 15.83 -10.52
CA ASN A 315 -21.04 16.71 -11.33
C ASN A 315 -20.22 17.51 -12.36
N GLU A 316 -18.89 17.37 -12.29
CA GLU A 316 -17.94 17.95 -13.22
C GLU A 316 -18.00 17.30 -14.60
N THR A 317 -17.70 18.08 -15.63
CA THR A 317 -17.50 17.56 -16.98
C THR A 317 -16.29 18.22 -17.62
N ILE A 318 -15.70 17.54 -18.61
CA ILE A 318 -14.64 18.08 -19.45
C ILE A 318 -14.81 17.62 -20.89
N ALA A 319 -14.50 18.51 -21.83
CA ALA A 319 -14.33 18.21 -23.24
C ALA A 319 -13.01 18.81 -23.74
N VAL A 320 -12.20 17.98 -24.41
CA VAL A 320 -10.95 18.40 -25.06
C VAL A 320 -11.16 18.31 -26.57
N SER A 321 -10.85 19.40 -27.28
CA SER A 321 -11.11 19.51 -28.72
C SER A 321 -10.06 20.38 -29.42
N ASN A 322 -10.17 20.54 -30.75
CA ASN A 322 -9.33 21.45 -31.55
C ASN A 322 -7.81 21.25 -31.37
N LEU A 323 -7.39 19.99 -31.23
CA LEU A 323 -5.99 19.62 -31.07
C LEU A 323 -5.19 19.98 -32.33
N HIS A 324 -4.14 20.77 -32.16
CA HIS A 324 -3.18 21.16 -33.18
C HIS A 324 -1.77 21.19 -32.59
N TYR A 325 -0.77 21.17 -33.46
CA TYR A 325 0.63 21.17 -33.06
C TYR A 325 1.49 21.93 -34.07
N SER A 326 2.57 22.53 -33.59
CA SER A 326 3.55 23.21 -34.46
C SER A 326 4.44 22.19 -35.18
N LYS A 327 5.15 22.66 -36.19
CA LYS A 327 6.32 21.96 -36.71
C LYS A 327 7.40 21.88 -35.63
N ILE A 328 8.28 20.90 -35.77
CA ILE A 328 9.45 20.75 -34.92
C ILE A 328 10.51 21.74 -35.38
N GLU A 329 10.95 22.58 -34.46
CA GLU A 329 12.03 23.54 -34.63
C GLU A 329 13.09 23.31 -33.54
N ASN A 330 14.31 22.95 -33.93
CA ASN A 330 15.43 22.66 -33.02
C ASN A 330 15.07 21.64 -31.91
N GLY A 331 14.30 20.61 -32.25
CA GLY A 331 13.86 19.57 -31.32
C GLY A 331 12.76 20.03 -30.35
N ASN A 332 12.12 21.17 -30.59
CA ASN A 332 10.98 21.66 -29.82
C ASN A 332 9.74 21.78 -30.70
N ALA A 333 8.57 21.65 -30.11
CA ALA A 333 7.29 21.91 -30.77
C ALA A 333 6.29 22.41 -29.72
N THR A 334 5.12 22.86 -30.15
CA THR A 334 3.98 23.12 -29.26
C THR A 334 2.81 22.23 -29.63
N VAL A 335 2.01 21.87 -28.62
CA VAL A 335 0.71 21.22 -28.79
C VAL A 335 -0.32 22.10 -28.13
N THR A 336 -1.35 22.49 -28.87
CA THR A 336 -2.42 23.35 -28.39
C THR A 336 -3.77 22.68 -28.62
N PHE A 337 -4.66 22.78 -27.65
CA PHE A 337 -6.01 22.23 -27.70
C PHE A 337 -6.96 23.08 -26.86
N HIS A 338 -8.24 22.99 -27.18
CA HIS A 338 -9.29 23.69 -26.45
C HIS A 338 -9.86 22.81 -25.34
N VAL A 339 -9.96 23.36 -24.13
CA VAL A 339 -10.54 22.68 -22.96
C VAL A 339 -11.78 23.44 -22.51
N ASN A 340 -12.90 22.72 -22.45
CA ASN A 340 -14.15 23.20 -21.86
C ASN A 340 -14.48 22.34 -20.63
N THR A 341 -14.72 22.98 -19.49
CA THR A 341 -15.03 22.32 -18.22
C THR A 341 -16.28 22.91 -17.59
N HIS A 342 -17.03 22.07 -16.88
CA HIS A 342 -18.06 22.49 -15.94
C HIS A 342 -17.67 22.03 -14.54
N GLY A 343 -17.77 22.91 -13.54
CA GLY A 343 -17.31 22.65 -12.18
C GLY A 343 -15.81 22.92 -11.97
N ASN A 344 -15.27 22.45 -10.84
CA ASN A 344 -13.85 22.60 -10.50
C ASN A 344 -13.07 21.34 -10.91
N VAL A 345 -12.18 21.49 -11.87
CA VAL A 345 -11.44 20.39 -12.49
C VAL A 345 -9.94 20.65 -12.34
N ASP A 346 -9.24 19.72 -11.71
CA ASP A 346 -7.79 19.64 -11.77
C ASP A 346 -7.42 18.87 -13.04
N PHE A 347 -6.95 19.60 -14.05
CA PHE A 347 -6.59 19.07 -15.35
C PHE A 347 -5.09 18.80 -15.42
N GLU A 348 -4.73 17.58 -15.78
CA GLU A 348 -3.34 17.12 -15.92
C GLU A 348 -3.14 16.53 -17.31
N ALA A 349 -2.10 16.96 -18.02
CA ALA A 349 -1.83 16.57 -19.40
C ALA A 349 -0.35 16.24 -19.61
N HIS A 350 -0.11 15.13 -20.30
CA HIS A 350 1.22 14.64 -20.65
C HIS A 350 1.30 14.42 -22.16
N VAL A 351 2.35 14.93 -22.80
CA VAL A 351 2.69 14.53 -24.16
C VAL A 351 3.86 13.57 -24.12
N MET A 352 3.70 12.41 -24.73
CA MET A 352 4.72 11.36 -24.79
C MET A 352 5.01 10.98 -26.24
N ASN A 353 6.23 10.51 -26.50
CA ASN A 353 6.53 9.85 -27.77
C ASN A 353 5.93 8.43 -27.82
N HIS A 354 6.02 7.78 -28.99
CA HIS A 354 5.51 6.42 -29.21
C HIS A 354 6.07 5.38 -28.21
N HIS A 355 7.29 5.58 -27.72
CA HIS A 355 7.95 4.69 -26.77
C HIS A 355 7.59 4.99 -25.30
N GLY A 356 6.73 6.00 -25.06
CA GLY A 356 6.27 6.39 -23.71
C GLY A 356 7.19 7.36 -22.97
N ALA A 357 8.21 7.93 -23.63
CA ALA A 357 9.03 8.97 -23.01
C ALA A 357 8.27 10.30 -23.01
N GLU A 358 8.17 10.95 -21.86
CA GLU A 358 7.54 12.25 -21.69
C GLU A 358 8.32 13.36 -22.41
N LYS A 359 7.58 14.24 -23.07
CA LYS A 359 8.07 15.35 -23.90
C LYS A 359 7.50 16.69 -23.48
N GLY A 360 6.36 16.68 -22.79
CA GLY A 360 5.72 17.85 -22.21
C GLY A 360 4.75 17.45 -21.11
N TYR A 361 4.59 18.32 -20.14
CA TYR A 361 3.70 18.14 -18.99
C TYR A 361 3.03 19.46 -18.64
N LEU A 362 1.77 19.40 -18.25
CA LEU A 362 1.03 20.51 -17.69
C LEU A 362 0.07 19.98 -16.62
N LYS A 363 -0.05 20.74 -15.54
CA LYS A 363 -1.14 20.58 -14.58
C LYS A 363 -1.71 21.94 -14.22
N GLN A 364 -3.02 22.06 -14.25
CA GLN A 364 -3.72 23.33 -14.06
C GLN A 364 -5.09 23.09 -13.44
N GLU A 365 -5.44 23.90 -12.44
CA GLU A 365 -6.81 23.99 -11.92
C GLU A 365 -7.67 24.80 -12.89
N MET A 366 -8.85 24.28 -13.23
CA MET A 366 -9.80 24.87 -14.17
C MET A 366 -11.19 24.92 -13.54
N ASN A 367 -11.77 26.11 -13.42
CA ASN A 367 -13.11 26.31 -12.87
C ASN A 367 -14.03 26.89 -13.94
N ASN A 368 -14.99 26.08 -14.40
CA ASN A 368 -15.91 26.44 -15.49
C ASN A 368 -15.16 27.06 -16.69
N ALA A 369 -13.98 26.53 -16.99
CA ALA A 369 -13.06 27.10 -17.97
C ALA A 369 -13.50 26.75 -19.39
N ASN A 370 -13.24 27.66 -20.32
CA ASN A 370 -13.45 27.48 -21.74
C ASN A 370 -12.32 28.21 -22.48
N GLN A 371 -11.17 27.55 -22.59
CA GLN A 371 -9.92 28.20 -23.02
C GLN A 371 -9.02 27.27 -23.81
N ASP A 372 -8.14 27.84 -24.62
CA ASP A 372 -7.05 27.11 -25.25
C ASP A 372 -5.91 26.89 -24.26
N VAL A 373 -5.32 25.71 -24.33
CA VAL A 373 -4.21 25.25 -23.50
C VAL A 373 -3.08 24.87 -24.43
N THR A 374 -1.87 25.38 -24.16
CA THR A 374 -0.68 25.10 -24.97
C THR A 374 0.42 24.48 -24.11
N LEU A 375 0.93 23.33 -24.55
CA LEU A 375 2.10 22.67 -23.97
C LEU A 375 3.30 22.88 -24.89
N THR A 376 4.43 23.27 -24.30
CA THR A 376 5.72 23.26 -24.99
C THR A 376 6.34 21.87 -24.86
N LEU A 377 6.79 21.33 -25.98
CA LEU A 377 7.47 20.05 -26.07
C LEU A 377 8.98 20.27 -26.26
N THR A 378 9.78 19.42 -25.64
CA THR A 378 11.24 19.47 -25.75
C THR A 378 11.82 18.10 -26.08
N GLY A 379 12.91 18.09 -26.85
CA GLY A 379 13.58 16.86 -27.29
C GLY A 379 12.64 15.94 -28.09
N VAL A 380 11.81 16.53 -28.95
CA VAL A 380 10.89 15.82 -29.84
C VAL A 380 11.51 15.56 -31.20
N GLU A 381 11.09 14.46 -31.81
CA GLU A 381 11.48 14.03 -33.17
C GLU A 381 10.21 13.84 -34.00
N ALA A 382 10.36 13.84 -35.34
CA ALA A 382 9.21 13.61 -36.20
C ALA A 382 8.60 12.22 -35.95
N GLY A 383 7.27 12.13 -35.95
CA GLY A 383 6.55 10.87 -35.81
C GLY A 383 5.48 10.87 -34.73
N HIS A 384 5.04 9.66 -34.38
CA HIS A 384 3.89 9.44 -33.52
C HIS A 384 4.14 9.84 -32.07
N HIS A 385 3.24 10.67 -31.54
CA HIS A 385 3.18 11.12 -30.16
C HIS A 385 1.75 10.96 -29.63
N MET A 386 1.58 11.05 -28.32
CA MET A 386 0.29 10.92 -27.64
C MET A 386 0.16 12.03 -26.61
N LEU A 387 -0.94 12.78 -26.66
CA LEU A 387 -1.40 13.63 -25.58
C LEU A 387 -2.35 12.80 -24.70
N LYS A 388 -1.96 12.51 -23.47
CA LYS A 388 -2.83 11.93 -22.45
C LYS A 388 -3.29 13.01 -21.50
N TYR A 389 -4.55 12.98 -21.10
CA TYR A 389 -5.02 13.85 -20.03
C TYR A 389 -5.81 13.10 -18.97
N TYR A 390 -5.82 13.67 -17.77
CA TYR A 390 -6.58 13.24 -16.61
C TYR A 390 -7.31 14.45 -16.04
N ALA A 391 -8.56 14.26 -15.65
CA ALA A 391 -9.39 15.27 -15.02
C ALA A 391 -9.90 14.73 -13.68
N THR A 392 -9.46 15.36 -12.59
CA THR A 392 -9.89 15.05 -11.23
C THR A 392 -10.72 16.20 -10.67
N ASN A 393 -11.66 15.91 -9.77
CA ASN A 393 -12.29 16.97 -8.98
C ASN A 393 -11.39 17.37 -7.80
N LYS A 394 -11.82 18.35 -6.98
CA LYS A 394 -11.06 18.83 -5.81
C LYS A 394 -10.76 17.77 -4.75
N ASP A 395 -11.55 16.70 -4.71
CA ASP A 395 -11.35 15.58 -3.79
C ASP A 395 -10.35 14.55 -4.35
N GLY A 396 -9.78 14.80 -5.54
CA GLY A 396 -8.84 13.90 -6.23
C GLY A 396 -9.52 12.75 -6.98
N THR A 397 -10.85 12.76 -7.11
CA THR A 397 -11.59 11.72 -7.83
C THR A 397 -11.40 11.89 -9.34
N LEU A 398 -10.76 10.92 -10.00
CA LEU A 398 -10.62 10.88 -11.46
C LEU A 398 -11.98 10.60 -12.09
N PHE A 399 -12.47 11.52 -12.91
CA PHE A 399 -13.77 11.38 -13.57
C PHE A 399 -13.70 11.33 -15.10
N ALA A 400 -12.60 11.79 -15.69
CA ALA A 400 -12.37 11.65 -17.12
C ALA A 400 -10.88 11.52 -17.45
N GLN A 401 -10.58 10.76 -18.50
CA GLN A 401 -9.26 10.66 -19.11
C GLN A 401 -9.41 10.26 -20.57
N ASP A 402 -8.47 10.66 -21.41
CA ASP A 402 -8.40 10.20 -22.80
C ASP A 402 -6.98 10.30 -23.36
N VAL A 403 -6.77 9.71 -24.54
CA VAL A 403 -5.52 9.73 -25.29
C VAL A 403 -5.77 10.21 -26.71
N LEU A 404 -5.17 11.34 -27.07
CA LEU A 404 -5.22 11.90 -28.41
C LEU A 404 -3.90 11.69 -29.13
N ASN A 405 -3.94 11.11 -30.32
CA ASN A 405 -2.73 10.83 -31.10
C ASN A 405 -2.28 12.07 -31.89
N LEU A 406 -0.97 12.25 -31.96
CA LEU A 406 -0.27 13.36 -32.59
C LEU A 406 0.73 12.80 -33.61
N MET A 407 0.96 13.50 -34.71
CA MET A 407 2.00 13.15 -35.68
C MET A 407 2.89 14.36 -35.92
N LEU A 408 3.90 14.55 -35.07
CA LEU A 408 4.77 15.71 -35.17
C LEU A 408 5.62 15.63 -36.45
N GLU A 409 5.83 16.76 -37.10
CA GLU A 409 6.55 16.86 -38.36
C GLU A 409 7.65 17.92 -38.25
N GLU A 410 8.79 17.68 -38.90
CA GLU A 410 9.84 18.70 -39.03
C GLU A 410 9.41 19.85 -39.96
N GLU A 411 9.99 21.02 -39.73
CA GLU A 411 9.93 22.13 -40.69
C GLU A 411 10.65 21.69 -41.98
N ALA A 412 9.99 21.87 -43.13
CA ALA A 412 10.62 21.53 -44.40
C ALA A 412 11.84 22.44 -44.59
N ALA A 413 13.04 21.86 -44.63
CA ALA A 413 14.21 22.59 -45.10
C ALA A 413 13.85 23.24 -46.44
N ALA A 414 14.10 24.54 -46.58
CA ALA A 414 13.99 25.24 -47.85
C ALA A 414 15.01 24.62 -48.81
N ASP A 415 14.59 23.57 -49.52
CA ASP A 415 15.46 22.83 -50.41
C ASP A 415 15.56 23.57 -51.74
N ASN A 416 16.71 24.19 -51.91
CA ASN A 416 17.17 24.85 -53.12
C ASN A 416 17.80 23.81 -54.07
N SER A 417 17.25 22.60 -54.18
CA SER A 417 17.73 21.56 -55.09
C SER A 417 16.78 21.39 -56.27
N THR A 418 17.29 21.74 -57.44
CA THR A 418 16.64 21.57 -58.73
C THR A 418 16.83 20.11 -59.19
N GLY A 419 15.74 19.35 -59.29
CA GLY A 419 15.61 18.24 -60.25
C GLY A 419 16.39 16.94 -60.02
N GLN A 420 16.93 16.66 -58.83
CA GLN A 420 17.54 15.35 -58.56
C GLN A 420 16.47 14.27 -58.27
N HIS A 421 16.52 13.18 -59.02
CA HIS A 421 15.76 11.95 -58.77
C HIS A 421 16.74 10.79 -58.57
N ASP A 422 16.40 9.84 -57.69
CA ASP A 422 17.23 8.67 -57.40
C ASP A 422 17.16 7.64 -58.55
N TYR A 423 15.98 7.47 -59.15
CA TYR A 423 15.72 6.51 -60.21
C TYR A 423 14.73 7.04 -61.24
N ILE A 424 14.76 6.50 -62.46
CA ILE A 424 13.69 6.68 -63.44
C ILE A 424 12.71 5.54 -63.24
N PHE A 425 11.43 5.82 -63.04
CA PHE A 425 10.42 4.79 -62.85
C PHE A 425 10.18 4.01 -64.17
N PRO A 426 10.10 2.68 -64.19
CA PRO A 426 10.06 1.73 -63.06
C PRO A 426 11.40 1.02 -62.79
N ASP A 427 12.54 1.65 -63.02
CA ASP A 427 13.83 0.99 -62.86
C ASP A 427 14.15 0.72 -61.38
N ASN A 428 14.64 -0.49 -61.10
CA ASN A 428 15.16 -0.90 -59.80
C ASN A 428 14.15 -0.78 -58.63
N ILE A 429 12.88 -1.10 -58.88
CA ILE A 429 11.76 -1.01 -57.92
C ILE A 429 12.07 -1.60 -56.55
N ALA A 430 12.77 -2.74 -56.50
CA ALA A 430 13.11 -3.42 -55.25
C ALA A 430 13.99 -2.57 -54.32
N SER A 431 14.66 -1.54 -54.84
CA SER A 431 15.48 -0.61 -54.07
C SER A 431 14.71 0.60 -53.53
N TYR A 432 13.43 0.76 -53.87
CA TYR A 432 12.63 1.89 -53.42
C TYR A 432 12.33 1.75 -51.93
N LYS A 433 12.63 2.81 -51.18
CA LYS A 433 12.37 2.91 -49.74
C LYS A 433 11.69 4.24 -49.45
N ALA A 434 11.22 4.40 -48.21
CA ALA A 434 10.73 5.67 -47.73
C ALA A 434 11.71 6.81 -48.09
N GLY A 435 11.20 7.84 -48.74
CA GLY A 435 11.98 8.99 -49.17
C GLY A 435 12.61 8.91 -50.56
N THR A 436 12.61 7.74 -51.23
CA THR A 436 13.13 7.60 -52.61
C THR A 436 12.35 8.49 -53.58
N VAL A 437 13.05 9.28 -54.39
CA VAL A 437 12.46 10.14 -55.44
C VAL A 437 12.64 9.49 -56.79
N VAL A 438 11.54 9.30 -57.53
CA VAL A 438 11.58 8.74 -58.88
C VAL A 438 11.08 9.75 -59.91
N LEU A 439 11.72 9.81 -61.07
CA LEU A 439 11.22 10.52 -62.25
C LEU A 439 10.22 9.62 -62.98
N GLN A 440 9.00 10.09 -63.18
CA GLN A 440 7.97 9.40 -63.96
C GLN A 440 8.11 9.82 -65.44
N PRO A 441 8.61 8.94 -66.34
CA PRO A 441 8.85 9.30 -67.73
C PRO A 441 7.56 9.63 -68.50
N LYS A 442 6.39 9.20 -68.02
CA LYS A 442 5.10 9.45 -68.69
C LYS A 442 4.61 10.89 -68.57
N ASP A 443 4.96 11.59 -67.49
CA ASP A 443 4.51 12.97 -67.25
C ASP A 443 5.66 13.94 -66.94
N GLY A 444 6.90 13.44 -66.86
CA GLY A 444 8.10 14.22 -66.60
C GLY A 444 8.23 14.72 -65.16
N LYS A 445 7.38 14.23 -64.24
CA LYS A 445 7.31 14.70 -62.86
C LYS A 445 8.09 13.82 -61.90
N THR A 446 8.43 14.35 -60.75
CA THR A 446 9.12 13.60 -59.70
C THR A 446 8.21 13.27 -58.54
N TYR A 447 8.33 12.05 -58.02
CA TYR A 447 7.47 11.49 -56.99
C TYR A 447 8.31 10.88 -55.89
N GLN A 448 8.05 11.27 -54.63
CA GLN A 448 8.74 10.74 -53.47
C GLN A 448 7.93 9.62 -52.81
N CYS A 449 8.54 8.48 -52.56
CA CYS A 449 7.94 7.35 -51.84
C CYS A 449 7.64 7.76 -50.39
N LYS A 450 6.40 7.52 -49.94
CA LYS A 450 5.93 7.90 -48.61
C LYS A 450 6.64 7.10 -47.49
N PRO A 451 6.70 7.65 -46.27
CA PRO A 451 7.20 6.92 -45.11
C PRO A 451 6.28 5.74 -44.71
N PHE A 452 6.78 4.88 -43.83
CA PHE A 452 6.01 3.79 -43.22
C PHE A 452 4.70 4.33 -42.58
N PRO A 453 3.56 3.61 -42.67
CA PRO A 453 3.36 2.26 -43.20
C PRO A 453 3.21 2.16 -44.73
N TYR A 454 3.24 3.28 -45.45
CA TYR A 454 2.88 3.34 -46.87
C TYR A 454 4.04 3.02 -47.83
N SER A 455 5.29 3.06 -47.35
CA SER A 455 6.49 2.82 -48.16
C SER A 455 6.48 1.45 -48.86
N GLY A 456 5.80 0.45 -48.28
CA GLY A 456 5.64 -0.88 -48.86
C GLY A 456 4.84 -0.90 -50.17
N TYR A 457 4.08 0.15 -50.49
CA TYR A 457 3.33 0.24 -51.76
C TYR A 457 4.21 0.69 -52.93
N CYS A 458 5.29 1.43 -52.67
CA CYS A 458 6.19 1.93 -53.72
C CYS A 458 6.87 0.79 -54.49
N VAL A 459 7.02 -0.38 -53.85
CA VAL A 459 7.67 -1.56 -54.44
C VAL A 459 6.70 -2.54 -55.10
N GLN A 460 5.39 -2.29 -55.05
CA GLN A 460 4.36 -3.25 -55.50
C GLN A 460 3.99 -3.13 -56.98
N TRP A 461 4.61 -2.21 -57.72
CA TRP A 461 4.31 -2.06 -59.13
C TRP A 461 4.87 -3.22 -59.96
N SER A 462 4.07 -3.69 -60.92
CA SER A 462 4.51 -4.54 -62.02
C SER A 462 3.68 -4.26 -63.27
N LYS A 463 4.09 -4.81 -64.42
CA LYS A 463 3.29 -4.73 -65.67
C LYS A 463 1.88 -5.34 -65.57
N TYR A 464 1.60 -6.12 -64.52
CA TYR A 464 0.28 -6.71 -64.24
C TYR A 464 -0.41 -6.10 -63.01
N ALA A 465 0.24 -5.17 -62.30
CA ALA A 465 -0.25 -4.52 -61.09
C ALA A 465 0.21 -3.06 -61.07
N THR A 466 -0.56 -2.17 -61.70
CA THR A 466 -0.18 -0.76 -61.95
C THR A 466 -0.82 0.23 -60.99
N GLN A 467 -1.57 -0.25 -59.99
CA GLN A 467 -2.37 0.58 -59.10
C GLN A 467 -1.56 1.62 -58.31
N PHE A 468 -0.29 1.35 -58.03
CA PHE A 468 0.63 2.25 -57.32
C PHE A 468 1.62 2.96 -58.24
N GLU A 469 1.38 2.98 -59.55
CA GLU A 469 2.23 3.73 -60.50
C GLU A 469 2.22 5.23 -60.18
N PRO A 470 3.36 5.89 -59.94
CA PRO A 470 3.40 7.30 -59.56
C PRO A 470 2.74 8.19 -60.61
N GLY A 471 1.81 9.05 -60.18
CA GLY A 471 1.08 9.99 -61.04
C GLY A 471 -0.13 9.42 -61.79
N THR A 472 -0.16 8.11 -62.08
CA THR A 472 -1.14 7.51 -63.00
C THR A 472 -1.97 6.37 -62.40
N GLY A 473 -1.44 5.63 -61.42
CA GLY A 473 -2.12 4.48 -60.81
C GLY A 473 -3.34 4.88 -59.97
N SER A 474 -4.39 4.06 -59.93
CA SER A 474 -5.63 4.39 -59.20
C SER A 474 -5.42 4.68 -57.70
N HIS A 475 -4.35 4.15 -57.11
CA HIS A 475 -3.96 4.33 -55.71
C HIS A 475 -2.58 5.00 -55.55
N TRP A 476 -2.07 5.70 -56.58
CA TRP A 476 -0.72 6.26 -56.53
C TRP A 476 -0.50 7.22 -55.35
N LYS A 477 -1.54 7.95 -54.95
CA LYS A 477 -1.48 8.90 -53.82
C LYS A 477 -1.29 8.21 -52.47
N GLU A 478 -1.53 6.90 -52.37
CA GLU A 478 -1.24 6.14 -51.16
C GLU A 478 0.25 5.82 -51.02
N ALA A 479 0.95 5.67 -52.15
CA ALA A 479 2.37 5.34 -52.18
C ALA A 479 3.30 6.56 -52.33
N TRP A 480 2.86 7.61 -53.03
CA TRP A 480 3.74 8.69 -53.48
C TRP A 480 3.26 10.09 -53.10
N VAL A 481 4.21 11.02 -52.99
CA VAL A 481 4.01 12.47 -52.88
C VAL A 481 4.60 13.14 -54.12
N LEU A 482 3.82 13.96 -54.82
CA LEU A 482 4.33 14.75 -55.96
C LEU A 482 5.34 15.80 -55.46
N LYS A 483 6.49 15.91 -56.10
CA LYS A 483 7.54 16.90 -55.80
C LYS A 483 7.60 18.04 -56.80
N HIS A 484 7.76 17.71 -58.10
CA HIS A 484 7.86 18.66 -59.20
C HIS A 484 7.07 18.19 -60.40
#